data_AF-N1JHR6-F1
#
_entry.id   AF-N1JHR6-F1
#
_cell.length_a   1.000
_cell.length_b   1.000
_cell.length_c   1.000
_cell.angle_alpha   90.00
_cell.angle_beta   90.00
_cell.angle_gamma   90.00
#
_symmetry.space_group_name_H-M   'P 1'
#
loop_
_entity.id
_entity.type
_entity.pdbx_description
1 polymer ?
#
loop_
_entity_poly.entity_id
_entity_poly.type
_entity_poly.pdbx_seq_one_letter_code
_entity_poly.pdbx_strand_id
1 'polypeptide(L)'
;MSYQLPSNIRSISDINFSVIKRYVPSLHKIIAIAASASIYILTPDNSEAGAEWKRAEIEGTLFVCELDNSKSIGTDHHCIVVLNRKGMDNLIIGSGEIDNVEITTKFLTLSFSTNGETRILGFFIQSSICSREDICTLIKGHWEAAKQEQVNFEVSHSEGLEGSIESHYTYHRLARRLSLSELFGRR
;
A
#
# COMPACT_ATOMS: atom_id res chain seq x y z
N MET A 1 -0.66 -52.10 -5.21
CA MET A 1 0.24 -50.95 -4.98
C MET A 1 -0.53 -49.68 -5.33
N SER A 2 -1.04 -48.98 -4.33
CA SER A 2 -1.73 -47.70 -4.49
C SER A 2 -0.67 -46.59 -4.57
N TYR A 3 -0.53 -45.98 -5.75
CA TYR A 3 0.29 -44.78 -5.91
C TYR A 3 -0.42 -43.60 -5.23
N GLN A 4 0.06 -43.18 -4.05
CA GLN A 4 -0.25 -41.85 -3.53
C GLN A 4 0.63 -40.83 -4.26
N LEU A 5 0.00 -39.97 -5.07
CA LEU A 5 0.65 -38.78 -5.60
C LEU A 5 1.11 -37.90 -4.43
N PRO A 6 2.33 -37.32 -4.47
CA PRO A 6 2.76 -36.42 -3.42
C PRO A 6 1.79 -35.24 -3.34
N SER A 7 1.22 -35.03 -2.15
CA SER A 7 0.25 -33.99 -1.81
C SER A 7 0.85 -32.57 -1.78
N ASN A 8 1.89 -32.31 -2.57
CA ASN A 8 2.61 -31.04 -2.61
C ASN A 8 2.06 -30.13 -3.72
N ILE A 9 0.73 -29.98 -3.79
CA ILE A 9 0.12 -28.92 -4.58
C ILE A 9 0.01 -27.72 -3.65
N ARG A 10 0.94 -26.75 -3.81
CA ARG A 10 0.83 -25.48 -3.10
C ARG A 10 -0.52 -24.85 -3.41
N SER A 11 -1.24 -24.40 -2.39
CA SER A 11 -2.50 -23.70 -2.59
C SER A 11 -2.25 -22.35 -3.29
N ILE A 12 -3.28 -21.79 -3.93
CA ILE A 12 -3.21 -20.43 -4.50
C ILE A 12 -2.79 -19.42 -3.43
N SER A 13 -3.24 -19.60 -2.19
CA SER A 13 -2.86 -18.78 -1.05
C SER A 13 -1.37 -18.88 -0.73
N ASP A 14 -0.78 -20.09 -0.75
CA ASP A 14 0.66 -20.30 -0.51
C ASP A 14 1.51 -19.67 -1.61
N ILE A 15 1.02 -19.73 -2.86
CA ILE A 15 1.66 -19.10 -4.01
C ILE A 15 1.62 -17.58 -3.86
N ASN A 16 0.44 -17.00 -3.62
CA ASN A 16 0.26 -15.56 -3.43
C ASN A 16 1.14 -15.05 -2.29
N PHE A 17 1.14 -15.75 -1.16
CA PHE A 17 1.99 -15.41 -0.02
C PHE A 17 3.47 -15.45 -0.41
N SER A 18 3.91 -16.52 -1.07
CA SER A 18 5.30 -16.66 -1.53
C SER A 18 5.71 -15.57 -2.53
N VAL A 19 4.80 -15.13 -3.40
CA VAL A 19 5.04 -14.06 -4.36
C VAL A 19 5.17 -12.72 -3.63
N ILE A 20 4.20 -12.35 -2.79
CA ILE A 20 4.22 -11.07 -2.08
C ILE A 20 5.43 -10.99 -1.14
N LYS A 21 5.80 -12.09 -0.47
CA LYS A 21 6.96 -12.13 0.43
C LYS A 21 8.31 -11.85 -0.24
N ARG A 22 8.42 -12.01 -1.57
CA ARG A 22 9.62 -11.60 -2.34
C ARG A 22 9.77 -10.08 -2.40
N TYR A 23 8.66 -9.36 -2.39
CA TYR A 23 8.59 -7.91 -2.45
C TYR A 23 8.51 -7.28 -1.05
N VAL A 24 7.85 -7.96 -0.12
CA VAL A 24 7.59 -7.52 1.24
C VAL A 24 8.08 -8.60 2.21
N PRO A 25 9.37 -8.63 2.58
CA PRO A 25 9.94 -9.69 3.42
C PRO A 25 9.33 -9.78 4.82
N SER A 26 8.82 -8.65 5.33
CA SER A 26 8.10 -8.55 6.61
C SER A 26 6.64 -9.03 6.54
N LEU A 27 6.18 -9.55 5.40
CA LEU A 27 4.82 -10.06 5.25
C LEU A 27 4.51 -11.13 6.32
N HIS A 28 3.57 -10.78 7.19
CA HIS A 28 3.00 -11.69 8.19
C HIS A 28 1.79 -12.42 7.60
N LYS A 29 0.87 -11.68 6.98
CA LYS A 29 -0.41 -12.22 6.49
C LYS A 29 -0.96 -11.41 5.32
N ILE A 30 -1.68 -12.08 4.42
CA ILE A 30 -2.54 -11.41 3.43
C ILE A 30 -3.95 -11.38 4.02
N ILE A 31 -4.49 -10.18 4.22
CA ILE A 31 -5.78 -9.94 4.89
C ILE A 31 -6.92 -9.97 3.87
N ALA A 32 -6.73 -9.27 2.73
CA ALA A 32 -7.73 -9.18 1.68
C ALA A 32 -7.09 -9.14 0.29
N ILE A 33 -7.86 -9.58 -0.73
CA ILE A 33 -7.44 -9.60 -2.12
C ILE A 33 -8.58 -9.03 -2.98
N ALA A 34 -8.25 -8.07 -3.86
CA ALA A 34 -9.15 -7.61 -4.92
C ALA A 34 -8.76 -8.22 -6.27
N ALA A 35 -9.74 -8.41 -7.16
CA ALA A 35 -9.52 -9.02 -8.47
C ALA A 35 -8.57 -8.17 -9.34
N SER A 36 -8.77 -6.86 -9.29
CA SER A 36 -7.97 -5.86 -9.98
C SER A 36 -8.09 -4.51 -9.28
N ALA A 37 -7.06 -3.68 -9.38
CA ALA A 37 -7.08 -2.27 -9.07
C ALA A 37 -6.39 -1.51 -10.21
N SER A 38 -7.06 -0.48 -10.74
CA SER A 38 -6.45 0.49 -11.66
C SER A 38 -6.12 1.77 -10.91
N ILE A 39 -4.88 2.26 -11.08
CA ILE A 39 -4.39 3.44 -10.40
C ILE A 39 -4.62 4.69 -11.25
N TYR A 40 -5.09 5.74 -10.60
CA TYR A 40 -5.28 7.07 -11.16
C TYR A 40 -4.50 8.07 -10.31
N ILE A 41 -3.98 9.11 -10.95
CA ILE A 41 -3.31 10.24 -10.31
C ILE A 41 -4.23 11.44 -10.47
N LEU A 42 -4.53 12.12 -9.37
CA LEU A 42 -5.16 13.44 -9.46
C LEU A 42 -4.07 14.45 -9.79
N THR A 43 -4.14 15.03 -10.98
CA THR A 43 -3.31 16.18 -11.33
C THR A 43 -4.01 17.42 -10.81
N PRO A 44 -3.42 18.15 -9.83
CA PRO A 44 -3.94 19.44 -9.44
C PRO A 44 -3.88 20.34 -10.67
N ASP A 45 -5.04 20.85 -11.09
CA ASP A 45 -5.10 21.79 -12.18
C ASP A 45 -5.01 23.20 -11.61
N ASN A 46 -4.04 23.96 -12.09
CA ASN A 46 -3.87 25.37 -11.76
C ASN A 46 -4.74 26.26 -12.68
N SER A 47 -5.52 25.65 -13.58
CA SER A 47 -6.37 26.30 -14.57
C SER A 47 -7.85 26.31 -14.16
N GLU A 48 -8.66 27.09 -14.87
CA GLU A 48 -10.10 27.25 -14.64
C GLU A 48 -10.92 25.94 -14.86
N ALA A 49 -10.33 24.89 -15.44
CA ALA A 49 -11.00 23.63 -15.75
C ALA A 49 -11.11 22.65 -14.55
N GLY A 50 -10.35 22.88 -13.48
CA GLY A 50 -10.41 22.07 -12.26
C GLY A 50 -9.61 20.76 -12.31
N ALA A 51 -9.43 20.12 -11.15
CA ALA A 51 -8.56 18.95 -11.02
C ALA A 51 -9.01 17.75 -11.89
N GLU A 52 -8.05 17.12 -12.57
CA GLU A 52 -8.31 16.01 -13.51
C GLU A 52 -7.70 14.69 -13.01
N TRP A 53 -8.41 13.57 -13.24
CA TRP A 53 -7.92 12.22 -12.97
C TRP A 53 -7.23 11.62 -14.20
N LYS A 54 -5.93 11.39 -14.12
CA LYS A 54 -5.15 10.71 -15.15
C LYS A 54 -4.89 9.25 -14.77
N ARG A 55 -5.22 8.30 -15.65
CA ARG A 55 -4.91 6.87 -15.43
C ARG A 55 -3.40 6.64 -15.50
N ALA A 56 -2.85 5.96 -14.50
CA ALA A 56 -1.46 5.52 -14.49
C ALA A 56 -1.30 4.14 -15.17
N GLU A 57 -0.07 3.79 -15.57
CA GLU A 57 0.26 2.50 -16.17
C GLU A 57 0.41 1.36 -15.14
N ILE A 58 -0.34 1.44 -14.04
CA ILE A 58 -0.35 0.45 -12.97
C ILE A 58 -1.74 -0.13 -12.86
N GLU A 59 -1.85 -1.42 -13.17
CA GLU A 59 -3.09 -2.16 -13.04
C GLU A 59 -2.83 -3.63 -12.75
N GLY A 60 -3.49 -4.17 -11.73
CA GLY A 60 -3.41 -5.59 -11.44
C GLY A 60 -3.98 -5.97 -10.09
N THR A 61 -3.60 -7.14 -9.57
CA THR A 61 -4.19 -7.68 -8.33
C THR A 61 -3.79 -6.83 -7.13
N LEU A 62 -4.77 -6.39 -6.33
CA LEU A 62 -4.53 -5.67 -5.09
C LEU A 62 -4.55 -6.62 -3.90
N PHE A 63 -3.59 -6.45 -3.01
CA PHE A 63 -3.47 -7.17 -1.75
C PHE A 63 -3.42 -6.16 -0.60
N VAL A 64 -4.16 -6.45 0.46
CA VAL A 64 -4.02 -5.79 1.76
C VAL A 64 -3.26 -6.75 2.67
N CYS A 65 -2.14 -6.30 3.21
CA CYS A 65 -1.18 -7.14 3.91
C CYS A 65 -0.93 -6.63 5.33
N GLU A 66 -0.73 -7.58 6.24
CA GLU A 66 -0.24 -7.37 7.61
C GLU A 66 1.27 -7.61 7.63
N LEU A 67 2.00 -6.76 8.34
CA LEU A 67 3.45 -6.80 8.48
C LEU A 67 3.84 -7.23 9.89
N ASP A 68 4.99 -7.90 10.00
CA ASP A 68 5.55 -8.33 11.27
C ASP A 68 6.27 -7.17 11.97
N ASN A 69 5.72 -6.75 13.11
CA ASN A 69 6.19 -5.63 13.93
C ASN A 69 7.53 -5.91 14.62
N SER A 70 7.97 -7.16 14.67
CA SER A 70 9.20 -7.54 15.39
C SER A 70 10.48 -7.10 14.67
N LYS A 71 10.40 -6.75 13.38
CA LYS A 71 11.58 -6.47 12.53
C LYS A 71 11.67 -5.04 12.03
N SER A 72 10.69 -4.19 12.28
CA SER A 72 10.68 -2.79 11.86
C SER A 72 10.35 -1.88 13.05
N ILE A 73 11.27 -0.98 13.38
CA ILE A 73 10.99 0.20 14.19
C ILE A 73 10.14 1.13 13.32
N GLY A 74 8.82 1.13 13.52
CA GLY A 74 7.85 1.93 12.75
C GLY A 74 6.40 1.45 12.89
N THR A 75 5.47 2.33 12.53
CA THR A 75 4.00 2.17 12.65
C THR A 75 3.34 1.51 11.44
N ASP A 76 4.14 0.96 10.51
CA ASP A 76 3.63 0.35 9.29
C ASP A 76 3.25 -1.11 9.53
N HIS A 77 2.18 -1.29 10.30
CA HIS A 77 1.60 -2.60 10.59
C HIS A 77 0.93 -3.21 9.36
N HIS A 78 0.60 -2.38 8.38
CA HIS A 78 -0.14 -2.78 7.19
C HIS A 78 0.43 -2.12 5.94
N CYS A 79 0.30 -2.81 4.81
CA CYS A 79 0.60 -2.23 3.51
C CYS A 79 -0.38 -2.68 2.44
N ILE A 80 -0.46 -1.87 1.38
CA ILE A 80 -1.21 -2.14 0.17
C ILE A 80 -0.21 -2.51 -0.92
N VAL A 81 -0.43 -3.64 -1.59
CA VAL A 81 0.39 -4.07 -2.73
C VAL A 81 -0.48 -4.21 -3.97
N VAL A 82 -0.09 -3.60 -5.08
CA VAL A 82 -0.66 -3.86 -6.41
C VAL A 82 0.39 -4.52 -7.28
N LEU A 83 0.19 -5.80 -7.58
CA LEU A 83 1.03 -6.53 -8.53
C LEU A 83 0.61 -6.16 -9.94
N ASN A 84 1.45 -5.40 -10.63
CA ASN A 84 1.17 -4.85 -11.94
C ASN A 84 1.17 -5.95 -13.00
N ARG A 85 0.10 -6.03 -13.80
CA ARG A 85 -0.02 -6.96 -14.92
C ARG A 85 0.40 -6.33 -16.25
N LYS A 86 0.48 -4.99 -16.31
CA LYS A 86 0.82 -4.21 -17.51
C LYS A 86 2.29 -3.81 -17.60
N GLY A 87 3.02 -3.91 -16.49
CA GLY A 87 4.42 -3.53 -16.40
C GLY A 87 5.13 -4.30 -15.28
N MET A 88 6.44 -4.10 -15.17
CA MET A 88 7.26 -4.76 -14.14
C MET A 88 7.20 -4.04 -12.78
N ASP A 89 6.68 -2.81 -12.77
CA ASP A 89 6.71 -1.97 -11.60
C ASP A 89 5.45 -2.19 -10.75
N ASN A 90 5.65 -2.81 -9.59
CA ASN A 90 4.60 -3.03 -8.59
C ASN A 90 4.48 -1.81 -7.67
N LEU A 91 3.26 -1.53 -7.23
CA LEU A 91 3.00 -0.47 -6.25
C LEU A 91 2.93 -1.08 -4.85
N ILE A 92 3.68 -0.52 -3.91
CA ILE A 92 3.71 -0.93 -2.50
C ILE A 92 3.65 0.33 -1.64
N ILE A 93 2.62 0.43 -0.80
CA ILE A 93 2.36 1.61 0.04
C ILE A 93 2.13 1.15 1.48
N GLY A 94 2.98 1.59 2.41
CA GLY A 94 2.79 1.39 3.84
C GLY A 94 1.71 2.32 4.41
N SER A 95 0.99 1.89 5.45
CA SER A 95 -0.08 2.69 6.06
C SER A 95 0.40 4.01 6.65
N GLY A 96 1.61 4.09 7.20
CA GLY A 96 2.19 5.30 7.76
C GLY A 96 2.77 6.27 6.73
N GLU A 97 2.85 5.89 5.46
CA GLU A 97 3.18 6.81 4.36
C GLU A 97 1.97 7.66 3.94
N ILE A 98 0.76 7.26 4.34
CA ILE A 98 -0.48 7.87 3.87
C ILE A 98 -0.91 8.98 4.83
N ASP A 99 -1.12 10.19 4.33
CA ASP A 99 -1.58 11.31 5.15
C ASP A 99 -3.09 11.30 5.38
N ASN A 100 -3.83 10.86 4.35
CA ASN A 100 -5.30 10.81 4.37
C ASN A 100 -5.84 9.71 3.46
N VAL A 101 -6.90 9.05 3.93
CA VAL A 101 -7.69 8.06 3.18
C VAL A 101 -9.14 8.50 3.08
N GLU A 102 -9.65 8.60 1.87
CA GLU A 102 -11.05 8.91 1.61
C GLU A 102 -11.69 7.85 0.71
N ILE A 103 -12.94 7.51 1.03
CA ILE A 103 -13.71 6.53 0.27
C ILE A 103 -14.80 7.31 -0.47
N THR A 104 -14.72 7.32 -1.79
CA THR A 104 -15.74 7.89 -2.66
C THR A 104 -16.50 6.79 -3.39
N THR A 105 -17.58 7.16 -4.08
CA THR A 105 -18.35 6.22 -4.91
C THR A 105 -17.49 5.51 -5.96
N LYS A 106 -16.49 6.21 -6.53
CA LYS A 106 -15.66 5.69 -7.64
C LYS A 106 -14.29 5.20 -7.19
N PHE A 107 -13.62 5.94 -6.32
CA PHE A 107 -12.23 5.70 -5.95
C PHE A 107 -12.06 5.55 -4.44
N LEU A 108 -11.15 4.68 -4.03
CA LEU A 108 -10.47 4.83 -2.75
C LEU A 108 -9.30 5.80 -3.01
N THR A 109 -9.30 6.95 -2.35
CA THR A 109 -8.29 8.00 -2.54
C THR A 109 -7.29 7.99 -1.40
N LEU A 110 -6.00 7.96 -1.74
CA LEU A 110 -4.88 8.04 -0.81
C LEU A 110 -4.13 9.34 -1.09
N SER A 111 -3.88 10.13 -0.05
CA SER A 111 -3.13 11.39 -0.15
C SER A 111 -1.76 11.26 0.50
N PHE A 112 -0.77 11.91 -0.09
CA PHE A 112 0.63 11.88 0.32
C PHE A 112 1.24 13.28 0.23
N SER A 113 2.07 13.65 1.18
CA SER A 113 2.84 14.88 1.19
C SER A 113 4.24 14.54 0.69
N THR A 114 4.59 15.07 -0.48
CA THR A 114 5.92 14.86 -1.08
C THR A 114 6.49 16.20 -1.45
N ASN A 115 7.64 16.57 -0.86
CA ASN A 115 8.33 17.84 -1.12
C ASN A 115 7.44 19.08 -0.91
N GLY A 116 6.53 19.03 0.06
CA GLY A 116 5.59 20.13 0.34
C GLY A 116 4.39 20.23 -0.61
N GLU A 117 4.25 19.30 -1.55
CA GLU A 117 3.09 19.20 -2.43
C GLU A 117 2.23 17.98 -2.06
N THR A 118 0.91 18.20 -1.96
CA THR A 118 -0.05 17.11 -1.80
C THR A 118 -0.25 16.38 -3.12
N ARG A 119 -0.09 15.06 -3.07
CA ARG A 119 -0.30 14.14 -4.19
C ARG A 119 -1.42 13.17 -3.85
N ILE A 120 -2.32 12.93 -4.78
CA ILE A 120 -3.49 12.08 -4.54
C ILE A 120 -3.53 10.94 -5.57
N LEU A 121 -3.65 9.71 -5.07
CA LEU A 121 -3.85 8.50 -5.86
C LEU A 121 -5.27 7.99 -5.69
N GLY A 122 -5.92 7.66 -6.80
CA GLY A 122 -7.24 7.06 -6.86
C GLY A 122 -7.14 5.58 -7.24
N PHE A 123 -7.69 4.71 -6.40
CA PHE A 123 -7.76 3.28 -6.64
C PHE A 123 -9.16 2.93 -7.13
N PHE A 124 -9.25 2.53 -8.40
CA PHE A 124 -10.46 1.92 -8.93
C PHE A 124 -10.38 0.41 -8.70
N ILE A 125 -11.05 -0.06 -7.65
CA ILE A 125 -10.99 -1.44 -7.19
C ILE A 125 -12.14 -2.24 -7.80
N GLN A 126 -11.78 -3.31 -8.49
CA GLN A 126 -12.71 -4.35 -8.91
C GLN A 126 -12.65 -5.52 -7.91
N SER A 127 -13.76 -5.71 -7.21
CA SER A 127 -13.95 -6.81 -6.28
C SER A 127 -14.02 -8.16 -7.00
N SER A 128 -13.70 -9.22 -6.25
CA SER A 128 -14.07 -10.59 -6.62
C SER A 128 -14.87 -11.20 -5.48
N ILE A 129 -14.18 -11.81 -4.53
CA ILE A 129 -14.77 -12.53 -3.40
C ILE A 129 -15.14 -11.56 -2.27
N CYS A 130 -14.26 -10.60 -1.95
CA CYS A 130 -14.53 -9.54 -1.00
C CYS A 130 -15.19 -8.35 -1.69
N SER A 131 -16.16 -7.70 -1.05
CA SER A 131 -16.79 -6.49 -1.59
C SER A 131 -15.78 -5.33 -1.66
N ARG A 132 -16.03 -4.37 -2.56
CA ARG A 132 -15.18 -3.17 -2.66
C ARG A 132 -15.24 -2.40 -1.34
N GLU A 133 -16.43 -2.31 -0.76
CA GLU A 133 -16.75 -1.59 0.46
C GLU A 133 -15.96 -2.16 1.65
N ASP A 134 -15.91 -3.49 1.78
CA ASP A 134 -15.13 -4.15 2.83
C ASP A 134 -13.63 -3.86 2.67
N ILE A 135 -13.10 -3.95 1.45
CA ILE A 135 -11.68 -3.68 1.17
C ILE A 135 -11.33 -2.22 1.49
N CYS A 136 -12.16 -1.27 1.04
CA CYS A 136 -11.94 0.15 1.29
C CYS A 136 -12.00 0.47 2.79
N THR A 137 -13.00 -0.08 3.50
CA THR A 137 -13.16 0.13 4.94
C THR A 137 -12.01 -0.48 5.72
N LEU A 138 -11.54 -1.67 5.31
CA LEU A 138 -10.38 -2.32 5.90
C LEU A 138 -9.12 -1.47 5.75
N ILE A 139 -8.83 -0.98 4.54
CA ILE A 139 -7.68 -0.11 4.29
C ILE A 139 -7.76 1.17 5.13
N LYS A 140 -8.93 1.81 5.17
CA LYS A 140 -9.14 3.02 5.96
C LYS A 140 -8.91 2.77 7.46
N GLY A 141 -9.47 1.69 8.00
CA GLY A 141 -9.29 1.33 9.42
C GLY A 141 -7.83 1.05 9.78
N HIS A 142 -7.08 0.38 8.90
CA HIS A 142 -5.64 0.15 9.11
C HIS A 142 -4.83 1.45 9.11
N TRP A 143 -5.17 2.40 8.24
CA TRP A 143 -4.55 3.72 8.23
C TRP A 143 -4.89 4.53 9.48
N GLU A 144 -6.16 4.54 9.92
CA GLU A 144 -6.59 5.23 11.15
C GLU A 144 -5.85 4.69 12.38
N ALA A 145 -5.71 3.37 12.49
CA ALA A 145 -4.96 2.72 13.56
C ALA A 145 -3.48 3.15 13.57
N ALA A 146 -2.82 3.09 12.40
CA ALA A 146 -1.42 3.51 12.27
C ALA A 146 -1.22 4.99 12.65
N LYS A 147 -2.15 5.87 12.25
CA LYS A 147 -2.10 7.30 12.58
C LYS A 147 -2.26 7.55 14.08
N GLN A 148 -3.13 6.79 14.76
CA GLN A 148 -3.30 6.89 16.21
C GLN A 148 -2.04 6.46 16.96
N GLU A 149 -1.33 5.43 16.48
CA GLU A 149 -0.09 4.95 17.08
C GLU A 149 1.07 5.94 16.90
N GLN A 150 1.16 6.62 15.74
CA GLN A 150 2.12 7.71 15.53
C GLN A 150 1.91 8.84 16.54
N VAL A 151 0.67 9.30 16.72
CA VAL A 151 0.34 10.34 17.71
C VAL A 151 0.72 9.88 19.12
N ASN A 152 0.41 8.63 19.49
CA ASN A 152 0.77 8.10 20.80
C ASN A 152 2.29 8.04 21.02
N PHE A 153 3.06 7.74 19.97
CA PHE A 153 4.52 7.70 20.01
C PHE A 153 5.14 9.10 20.21
N GLU A 154 4.62 10.11 19.50
CA GLU A 154 5.06 11.51 19.62
C GLU A 154 4.74 12.11 20.99
N VAL A 155 3.54 11.83 21.53
CA VAL A 155 3.14 12.26 22.88
C VAL A 155 4.06 11.64 23.94
N SER A 156 4.45 10.38 23.78
CA SER A 156 5.35 9.68 24.72
C SER A 156 6.81 10.16 24.65
N HIS A 157 7.26 10.66 23.49
CA HIS A 157 8.61 11.22 23.31
C HIS A 157 8.72 12.69 23.73
N SER A 158 7.60 13.37 23.98
CA SER A 158 7.60 14.78 24.40
C SER A 158 8.00 15.02 25.87
N GLU A 159 8.15 13.96 26.68
CA GLU A 159 8.62 14.04 28.09
C GLU A 159 10.10 13.66 28.30
N GLY A 160 10.89 13.46 27.24
CA GLY A 160 12.31 13.08 27.39
C GLY A 160 13.19 13.32 26.17
N LEU A 161 13.92 14.44 26.22
CA LEU A 161 15.21 14.78 25.58
C LEU A 161 15.48 14.41 24.10
N GLU A 162 15.91 15.45 23.37
CA GLU A 162 16.38 15.47 21.97
C GLU A 162 17.23 14.27 21.52
N GLY A 163 16.79 13.64 20.43
CA GLY A 163 17.57 12.67 19.68
C GLY A 163 16.95 12.46 18.30
N SER A 164 17.38 13.27 17.33
CA SER A 164 16.96 13.18 15.93
C SER A 164 17.42 11.85 15.33
N ILE A 165 16.48 10.95 15.07
CA ILE A 165 16.71 9.78 14.22
C ILE A 165 15.85 9.96 12.97
N GLU A 166 16.48 10.33 11.86
CA GLU A 166 15.88 10.19 10.53
C GLU A 166 15.69 8.70 10.23
N SER A 167 14.47 8.20 10.48
CA SER A 167 14.07 6.83 10.22
C SER A 167 13.88 6.59 8.71
N HIS A 168 14.98 6.38 7.99
CA HIS A 168 14.93 6.00 6.58
C HIS A 168 14.58 4.50 6.48
N TYR A 169 13.29 4.20 6.23
CA TYR A 169 12.78 2.84 6.11
C TYR A 169 13.52 2.03 5.04
N THR A 170 14.12 0.91 5.43
CA THR A 170 14.86 0.02 4.52
C THR A 170 13.94 -1.06 3.96
N TYR A 171 13.04 -0.70 3.04
CA TYR A 171 12.45 -1.70 2.14
C TYR A 171 13.58 -2.16 1.21
N HIS A 172 14.10 -3.36 1.42
CA HIS A 172 15.25 -3.88 0.66
C HIS A 172 15.02 -3.72 -0.86
N ARG A 173 15.96 -3.02 -1.51
CA ARG A 173 16.09 -2.69 -2.94
C ARG A 173 16.17 -3.92 -3.88
N LEU A 174 15.24 -4.86 -3.81
CA LEU A 174 15.18 -6.02 -4.72
C LEU A 174 13.99 -5.96 -5.70
N ALA A 175 13.05 -5.07 -5.45
CA ALA A 175 12.04 -4.65 -6.40
C ALA A 175 12.29 -3.19 -6.77
N ARG A 176 12.14 -2.83 -8.04
CA ARG A 176 11.96 -1.41 -8.40
C ARG A 176 10.62 -0.98 -7.78
N ARG A 177 10.66 -0.51 -6.54
CA ARG A 177 9.53 0.17 -5.91
C ARG A 177 9.44 1.49 -6.64
N LEU A 178 8.36 1.70 -7.39
CA LEU A 178 8.05 3.02 -7.90
C LEU A 178 7.96 3.94 -6.69
N SER A 179 8.97 4.78 -6.50
CA SER A 179 8.87 5.82 -5.49
C SER A 179 7.75 6.78 -5.93
N LEU A 180 7.08 7.44 -4.98
CA LEU A 180 6.11 8.48 -5.33
C LEU A 180 6.73 9.51 -6.29
N SER A 181 8.03 9.81 -6.13
CA SER A 181 8.79 10.69 -7.04
C SER A 181 8.93 10.14 -8.47
N GLU A 182 9.01 8.82 -8.66
CA GLU A 182 9.01 8.19 -9.98
C GLU A 182 7.61 8.14 -10.59
N LEU A 183 6.58 8.03 -9.74
CA LEU A 183 5.16 8.03 -10.16
C LEU A 183 4.68 9.42 -10.60
N PHE A 184 5.18 10.48 -9.97
CA PHE A 184 4.80 11.88 -10.27
C PHE A 184 5.78 12.62 -11.18
N GLY A 185 6.92 12.02 -11.52
CA GLY A 185 7.98 12.61 -12.34
C GLY A 185 8.89 13.56 -11.55
N ARG A 186 10.21 13.49 -11.82
CA ARG A 186 11.16 14.53 -11.37
C ARG A 186 10.91 15.80 -12.18
N ARG A 187 10.70 16.92 -11.51
CA ARG A 187 10.96 18.25 -12.11
C ARG A 187 12.45 18.53 -12.01
#